data_AF-A0A2U1KDS4-F1
#
_entry.id   AF-A0A2U1KDS4-F1
#
_cell.length_a   1.000
_cell.length_b   1.000
_cell.length_c   1.000
_cell.angle_alpha   90.00
_cell.angle_beta   90.00
_cell.angle_gamma   90.00
#
_symmetry.space_group_name_H-M   'P 1'
#
loop_
_entity.id
_entity.type
_entity.pdbx_description
1 polymer ?
#
loop_
_entity_poly.entity_id
_entity_poly.type
_entity_poly.pdbx_seq_one_letter_code
_entity_poly.pdbx_strand_id
1 'polypeptide(L)'
;MVEPDHSLYVDLMLMFGKKKLIGKVKQLFSSLMKEGLKQDTRAYTELIGAYLKVDIIKNEIETYELIKASSCIPDELILTIMIRNLENAGRDDLAVL
;
A
#
# COMPACT_ATOMS: atom_id res chain seq x y z
N MET A 1 -2.80 28.12 -7.95
CA MET A 1 -2.51 27.03 -7.02
C MET A 1 -2.14 25.82 -7.87
N VAL A 2 -0.95 25.24 -7.68
CA VAL A 2 -0.61 23.97 -8.34
C VAL A 2 -1.31 22.90 -7.54
N GLU A 3 -2.31 22.26 -8.13
CA GLU A 3 -2.99 21.12 -7.52
C GLU A 3 -1.97 20.00 -7.40
N PRO A 4 -1.81 19.37 -6.22
CA PRO A 4 -0.89 18.26 -6.06
C PRO A 4 -1.25 17.15 -7.05
N ASP A 5 -0.31 16.80 -7.91
CA ASP A 5 -0.52 15.70 -8.84
C ASP A 5 -0.57 14.38 -8.05
N HIS A 6 -1.65 13.62 -8.22
CA HIS A 6 -1.77 12.27 -7.68
C HIS A 6 -0.52 11.43 -8.01
N SER A 7 0.05 11.56 -9.21
CA SER A 7 1.27 10.85 -9.58
C SER A 7 2.45 11.22 -8.69
N LEU A 8 2.60 12.49 -8.31
CA LEU A 8 3.69 12.95 -7.45
C LEU A 8 3.63 12.28 -6.07
N TYR A 9 2.44 12.18 -5.48
CA TYR A 9 2.24 11.47 -4.22
C TYR A 9 2.68 10.02 -4.31
N VAL A 10 2.25 9.32 -5.36
CA VAL A 10 2.55 7.90 -5.54
C VAL A 10 4.04 7.67 -5.85
N ASP A 11 4.67 8.55 -6.63
CA ASP A 11 6.12 8.49 -6.90
C ASP A 11 6.95 8.70 -5.62
N LEU A 12 6.52 9.63 -4.77
CA LEU A 12 7.14 9.85 -3.45
C LEU A 12 6.93 8.64 -2.52
N MET A 13 5.74 8.02 -2.54
CA MET A 13 5.47 6.80 -1.79
C MET A 13 6.40 5.66 -2.23
N LEU A 14 6.57 5.43 -3.53
CA LEU A 14 7.51 4.45 -4.08
C LEU A 14 8.94 4.71 -3.59
N MET A 15 9.40 5.96 -3.68
CA MET A 15 10.76 6.35 -3.28
C MET A 15 10.98 6.14 -1.77
N PHE A 16 10.05 6.56 -0.92
CA PHE A 16 10.15 6.37 0.52
C PHE A 16 9.99 4.90 0.92
N GLY A 17 9.14 4.14 0.24
CA GLY A 17 8.99 2.70 0.41
C GLY A 17 10.28 1.95 0.09
N LYS A 18 10.97 2.28 -1.01
CA LYS A 18 12.33 1.75 -1.31
C LYS A 18 13.36 2.04 -0.22
N LYS A 19 13.21 3.16 0.50
CA LYS A 19 14.07 3.54 1.63
C LYS A 19 13.58 3.01 2.99
N LYS A 20 12.54 2.17 3.02
CA LYS A 20 11.91 1.64 4.25
C LYS A 20 11.38 2.73 5.20
N LEU A 21 11.08 3.92 4.68
CA LEU A 21 10.57 5.05 5.46
C LEU A 21 9.05 5.00 5.57
N ILE A 22 8.52 3.96 6.22
CA ILE A 22 7.08 3.65 6.25
C ILE A 22 6.22 4.80 6.82
N GLY A 23 6.73 5.52 7.81
CA GLY A 23 6.04 6.68 8.38
C GLY A 23 5.73 7.77 7.34
N LYS A 24 6.66 8.01 6.40
CA LYS A 24 6.47 8.97 5.32
C LYS A 24 5.48 8.46 4.28
N VAL A 25 5.53 7.16 3.95
CA VAL A 25 4.56 6.53 3.03
C VAL A 25 3.14 6.67 3.58
N LYS A 26 2.93 6.35 4.87
CA LYS A 26 1.63 6.51 5.54
C LYS A 26 1.14 7.95 5.57
N GLN A 27 2.05 8.91 5.80
CA GLN A 27 1.73 10.33 5.80
C GLN A 27 1.26 10.79 4.41
N LEU A 28 1.97 10.41 3.35
CA LEU A 28 1.61 10.74 1.97
C LEU A 28 0.28 10.11 1.57
N PHE A 29 0.06 8.84 1.89
CA PHE A 29 -1.23 8.17 1.63
C PHE A 29 -2.38 8.88 2.35
N SER A 30 -2.18 9.27 3.62
CA SER A 30 -3.17 10.03 4.38
C SER A 30 -3.44 11.41 3.79
N SER A 31 -2.41 12.10 3.27
CA SER A 31 -2.58 13.38 2.58
C SER A 31 -3.39 13.23 1.29
N LEU A 32 -3.08 12.20 0.48
CA LEU A 32 -3.82 11.88 -0.74
C LEU A 32 -5.31 11.66 -0.44
N MET A 33 -5.63 10.96 0.66
CA MET A 33 -7.03 10.78 1.10
C MET A 33 -7.69 12.08 1.57
N LYS A 34 -6.97 12.92 2.31
CA LYS A 34 -7.48 14.21 2.83
C LYS A 34 -7.75 15.23 1.74
N GLU A 35 -6.98 15.20 0.67
CA GLU A 35 -7.16 16.06 -0.50
C GLU A 35 -8.35 15.62 -1.38
N GLY A 36 -9.03 14.53 -1.02
CA GLY A 36 -10.15 14.00 -1.80
C GLY A 36 -9.70 13.33 -3.10
N LEU A 37 -8.40 13.12 -3.28
CA LEU A 37 -7.86 12.39 -4.42
C LEU A 37 -8.27 10.92 -4.28
N LYS A 38 -8.92 10.39 -5.31
CA LYS A 38 -9.33 8.99 -5.35
C LYS A 38 -8.07 8.13 -5.33
N GLN A 39 -7.89 7.32 -4.29
CA GLN A 39 -6.81 6.33 -4.31
C GLN A 39 -7.04 5.38 -5.47
N ASP A 40 -6.03 5.23 -6.30
CA ASP A 40 -6.00 4.19 -7.32
C ASP A 40 -5.25 2.96 -6.79
N THR A 41 -5.28 1.90 -7.59
CA THR A 41 -4.58 0.65 -7.29
C THR A 41 -3.10 0.87 -7.02
N ARG A 42 -2.46 1.82 -7.72
CA ARG A 42 -1.03 2.11 -7.59
C ARG A 42 -0.69 2.64 -6.19
N ALA A 43 -1.48 3.57 -5.65
CA ALA A 43 -1.27 4.08 -4.29
C ALA A 43 -1.34 2.96 -3.23
N TYR A 44 -2.28 2.02 -3.37
CA TYR A 44 -2.39 0.86 -2.50
C TYR A 44 -1.22 -0.11 -2.65
N THR A 45 -0.78 -0.39 -3.88
CA THR A 45 0.40 -1.23 -4.17
C THR A 45 1.65 -0.67 -3.50
N GLU A 46 1.86 0.65 -3.57
CA GLU A 46 3.02 1.27 -2.93
C GLU A 46 2.95 1.21 -1.40
N LEU A 47 1.76 1.34 -0.81
CA LEU A 47 1.56 1.24 0.63
C LEU A 47 1.81 -0.19 1.13
N ILE A 48 1.23 -1.21 0.49
CA ILE A 48 1.42 -2.62 0.82
C ILE A 48 2.88 -3.03 0.60
N GLY A 49 3.46 -2.68 -0.55
CA GLY A 49 4.87 -2.95 -0.85
C GLY A 49 5.84 -2.26 0.10
N ALA A 50 5.45 -1.14 0.73
CA ALA A 50 6.23 -0.53 1.79
C ALA A 50 6.14 -1.30 3.12
N TYR A 51 4.98 -1.84 3.48
CA TYR A 51 4.82 -2.69 4.67
C TYR A 51 5.62 -4.00 4.56
N LEU A 52 5.64 -4.61 3.38
CA LEU A 52 6.44 -5.79 3.07
C LEU A 52 7.93 -5.60 3.42
N LYS A 53 8.50 -4.45 3.05
CA LYS A 53 9.94 -4.19 3.23
C LYS A 53 10.38 -4.03 4.69
N VAL A 54 9.42 -3.93 5.62
CA VAL A 54 9.63 -3.77 7.06
C VAL A 54 8.88 -4.84 7.87
N ASP A 55 8.40 -5.91 7.23
CA ASP A 55 7.75 -7.06 7.86
C ASP A 55 6.53 -6.72 8.75
N ILE A 56 5.77 -5.66 8.39
CA ILE A 56 4.57 -5.26 9.15
C ILE A 56 3.31 -5.90 8.55
N ILE A 57 3.12 -7.19 8.83
CA ILE A 57 2.02 -8.03 8.30
C ILE A 57 0.63 -7.50 8.69
N LYS A 58 0.47 -7.03 9.94
CA LYS A 58 -0.82 -6.53 10.43
C LYS A 58 -1.36 -5.38 9.58
N ASN A 59 -0.50 -4.41 9.25
CA ASN A 59 -0.89 -3.25 8.48
C ASN A 59 -1.10 -3.55 6.99
N GLU A 60 -0.41 -4.55 6.45
CA GLU A 60 -0.67 -5.09 5.12
C GLU A 60 -2.10 -5.65 5.03
N ILE A 61 -2.51 -6.50 5.98
CA ILE A 61 -3.85 -7.08 6.03
C ILE A 61 -4.92 -5.99 6.20
N GLU A 62 -4.73 -5.06 7.14
CA GLU A 62 -5.63 -3.93 7.33
C GLU A 62 -5.80 -3.10 6.04
N THR A 63 -4.72 -2.93 5.28
CA THR A 63 -4.75 -2.20 4.01
C THR A 63 -5.51 -2.97 2.92
N TYR A 64 -5.35 -4.28 2.87
CA TYR A 64 -6.12 -5.12 1.94
C TYR A 64 -7.62 -5.11 2.24
N GLU A 65 -8.01 -5.15 3.52
CA GLU A 65 -9.41 -4.97 3.91
C GLU A 65 -9.96 -3.61 3.50
N LEU A 66 -9.16 -2.54 3.59
CA LEU A 66 -9.54 -1.22 3.09
C LEU A 66 -9.77 -1.21 1.57
N ILE A 67 -8.95 -1.94 0.79
CA ILE A 67 -9.15 -2.09 -0.65
C ILE A 67 -10.49 -2.79 -0.93
N LYS A 68 -10.76 -3.93 -0.27
CA LYS A 68 -12.01 -4.69 -0.43
C LYS A 68 -13.25 -3.90 -0.04
N ALA A 69 -13.14 -3.02 0.97
CA ALA A 69 -14.22 -2.13 1.39
C ALA A 69 -14.40 -0.92 0.45
N SER A 70 -13.41 -0.63 -0.39
CA SER A 70 -13.45 0.44 -1.38
C SER A 70 -14.05 -0.06 -2.71
N SER A 71 -14.29 0.86 -3.64
CA SER A 71 -14.64 0.51 -5.03
C SER A 71 -13.40 0.15 -5.89
N CYS A 72 -12.22 0.05 -5.28
CA CYS A 72 -10.98 -0.33 -5.96
C CYS A 72 -10.86 -1.85 -6.01
N ILE A 73 -10.59 -2.37 -7.20
CA ILE A 73 -10.31 -3.80 -7.40
C ILE A 73 -8.82 -4.00 -7.12
N PRO A 74 -8.43 -4.86 -6.16
CA PRO A 74 -7.03 -5.22 -5.98
C PRO A 74 -6.52 -5.87 -7.28
N ASP A 75 -5.38 -5.41 -7.77
CA ASP A 75 -4.75 -6.04 -8.93
C ASP A 75 -4.01 -7.32 -8.55
N GLU A 76 -3.67 -8.13 -9.55
CA GLU A 76 -2.89 -9.35 -9.40
C GLU A 76 -1.54 -9.09 -8.70
N LEU A 77 -0.98 -7.89 -8.88
CA LEU A 77 0.29 -7.50 -8.28
C LEU A 77 0.17 -7.37 -6.76
N ILE A 78 -0.87 -6.72 -6.24
CA ILE A 78 -1.14 -6.61 -4.79
C ILE A 78 -1.25 -8.00 -4.17
N LEU A 79 -2.05 -8.89 -4.77
CA LEU A 79 -2.25 -10.25 -4.27
C LEU A 79 -0.93 -11.05 -4.29
N THR A 80 -0.17 -10.97 -5.38
CA THR A 80 1.12 -11.64 -5.52
C THR A 80 2.13 -11.16 -4.48
N ILE A 81 2.15 -9.86 -4.19
CA ILE A 81 3.02 -9.26 -3.18
C ILE A 81 2.64 -9.78 -1.79
N MET A 82 1.34 -9.82 -1.48
CA MET A 82 0.85 -10.28 -0.18
C MET A 82 1.15 -11.75 0.09
N ILE A 83 0.84 -12.63 -0.88
CA ILE A 83 1.10 -14.08 -0.74
C ILE A 83 2.59 -14.33 -0.47
N ARG A 84 3.47 -13.71 -1.26
CA ARG A 84 4.92 -13.84 -1.08
C ARG A 84 5.38 -13.34 0.29
N ASN A 85 4.76 -12.29 0.83
CA ASN A 85 5.11 -11.80 2.16
C ASN A 85 4.75 -12.79 3.25
N LEU A 86 3.53 -13.32 3.16
CA LEU A 86 2.97 -14.22 4.16
C LEU A 86 3.77 -15.52 4.18
N GLU A 87 4.12 -16.06 3.01
CA GLU A 87 5.04 -17.21 2.89
C GLU A 87 6.41 -16.91 3.51
N ASN A 88 7.03 -15.77 3.18
CA ASN A 88 8.34 -15.38 3.75
C ASN A 88 8.29 -15.19 5.27
N ALA A 89 7.15 -14.78 5.81
CA ALA A 89 6.94 -14.60 7.24
C ALA A 89 6.52 -15.89 7.97
N GLY A 90 6.37 -17.02 7.27
CA GLY A 90 5.85 -18.28 7.83
C GLY A 90 4.40 -18.17 8.29
N ARG A 91 3.63 -17.28 7.67
CA ARG A 91 2.20 -17.01 7.92
C ARG A 91 1.33 -17.64 6.84
N ASP A 92 1.62 -18.90 6.52
CA ASP A 92 0.91 -19.69 5.53
C ASP A 92 -0.59 -19.82 5.87
N ASP A 93 -0.94 -19.67 7.16
CA ASP A 93 -2.32 -19.60 7.66
C ASP A 93 -3.13 -18.45 7.06
N LEU A 94 -2.46 -17.38 6.63
CA LEU A 94 -3.06 -16.17 6.08
C LEU A 94 -2.91 -16.04 4.57
N ALA A 95 -2.10 -16.88 3.92
CA ALA A 95 -1.79 -16.80 2.48
C ALA A 95 -2.98 -17.19 1.57
N VAL A 96 -4.15 -17.48 2.16
CA VAL A 96 -5.40 -17.85 1.48
C VAL A 96 -6.44 -16.71 1.42
N LEU A 97 -6.09 -15.50 1.88
CA LEU A 97 -6.90 -14.27 1.77
C LEU A 97 -6.97 -13.73 0.34
#